data_AF-A0A7W0TEV9-F1
#
_entry.id   AF-A0A7W0TEV9-F1
#
_cell.length_a   1.000
_cell.length_b   1.000
_cell.length_c   1.000
_cell.angle_alpha   90.00
_cell.angle_beta   90.00
_cell.angle_gamma   90.00
#
_symmetry.space_group_name_H-M   'P 1'
#
loop_
_entity.id
_entity.type
_entity.pdbx_description
1 polymer ?
#
loop_
_entity_poly.entity_id
_entity_poly.type
_entity_poly.pdbx_seq_one_letter_code
_entity_poly.pdbx_strand_id
1 'polypeptide(L)'
;ELLGRRIPKDTGIAGWVLGARDPIVVDDVAHDPRFAADFARGTGYVPQGIMAAPLLLEDRALGVLSILDRPKRASLSLVELDLLGLFAHQSAVALELFEAGRRAQAALDGDGELSVLARLAATLDGQGAEQRVAALALLAALEGVLGRSV
;
A
#
# COMPACT_ATOMS: atom_id res chain seq x y z
N GLU A 1 -3.32 -19.15 -10.41
CA GLU A 1 -3.13 -18.42 -9.13
C GLU A 1 -2.30 -17.15 -9.35
N LEU A 2 -2.59 -16.05 -8.66
CA LEU A 2 -1.88 -14.76 -8.82
C LEU A 2 -0.81 -14.51 -7.74
N LEU A 3 -0.95 -15.12 -6.57
CA LEU A 3 -0.07 -14.88 -5.43
C LEU A 3 1.37 -15.31 -5.75
N GLY A 4 2.34 -14.48 -5.36
CA GLY A 4 3.77 -14.73 -5.57
C GLY A 4 4.28 -14.49 -6.99
N ARG A 5 3.41 -14.24 -7.98
CA ARG A 5 3.84 -13.94 -9.35
C ARG A 5 4.30 -12.48 -9.46
N ARG A 6 5.30 -12.24 -10.31
CA ARG A 6 5.81 -10.90 -10.63
C ARG A 6 5.55 -10.56 -12.08
N ILE A 7 5.18 -9.31 -12.33
CA ILE A 7 5.02 -8.73 -13.66
C ILE A 7 5.80 -7.41 -13.68
N PRO A 8 6.45 -7.05 -14.79
CA PRO A 8 6.99 -5.71 -14.96
C PRO A 8 5.92 -4.63 -14.77
N LYS A 9 6.30 -3.51 -14.16
CA LYS A 9 5.37 -2.44 -13.75
C LYS A 9 4.68 -1.71 -14.92
N ASP A 10 5.15 -1.91 -16.14
CA ASP A 10 4.70 -1.30 -17.39
C ASP A 10 3.91 -2.28 -18.28
N THR A 11 3.66 -3.49 -17.78
CA THR A 11 3.00 -4.55 -18.54
C THR A 11 1.52 -4.66 -18.17
N GLY A 12 0.67 -4.85 -19.19
CA GLY A 12 -0.74 -5.12 -18.97
C GLY A 12 -1.57 -3.85 -18.69
N ILE A 13 -2.87 -4.06 -18.51
CA ILE A 13 -3.79 -3.00 -18.03
C ILE A 13 -3.33 -2.44 -16.69
N ALA A 14 -2.84 -3.29 -15.78
CA ALA A 14 -2.32 -2.83 -14.50
C ALA A 14 -1.11 -1.90 -14.66
N GLY A 15 -0.14 -2.24 -15.52
CA GLY A 15 1.00 -1.37 -15.75
C GLY A 15 0.62 -0.04 -16.41
N TRP A 16 -0.33 -0.07 -17.33
CA TRP A 16 -0.88 1.15 -17.93
C TRP A 16 -1.54 2.05 -16.87
N VAL A 17 -2.39 1.50 -16.00
CA VAL A 17 -3.06 2.24 -14.92
C VAL A 17 -2.04 2.83 -13.93
N LEU A 18 -1.01 2.06 -13.60
CA LEU A 18 0.06 2.52 -12.71
C LEU A 18 0.81 3.72 -13.29
N GLY A 19 1.09 3.69 -14.60
CA GLY A 19 1.78 4.78 -15.31
C GLY A 19 0.89 6.00 -15.56
N ALA A 20 -0.36 5.79 -15.98
CA ALA A 20 -1.31 6.86 -16.26
C ALA A 20 -1.83 7.53 -14.98
N ARG A 21 -1.85 6.80 -13.85
CA ARG A 21 -2.45 7.22 -12.57
C ARG A 21 -3.95 7.55 -12.68
N ASP A 22 -4.61 6.97 -13.68
CA ASP A 22 -6.04 7.13 -13.94
C ASP A 22 -6.76 5.79 -13.98
N PRO A 23 -8.02 5.73 -13.53
CA PRO A 23 -8.84 4.54 -13.61
C PRO A 23 -9.32 4.27 -15.04
N ILE A 24 -9.58 3.01 -15.38
CA ILE A 24 -10.04 2.60 -16.71
C ILE A 24 -11.07 1.48 -16.65
N VAL A 25 -11.95 1.45 -17.65
CA VAL A 25 -12.84 0.33 -17.99
C VAL A 25 -12.45 -0.22 -19.36
N VAL A 26 -12.28 -1.54 -19.45
CA VAL A 26 -12.10 -2.29 -20.68
C VAL A 26 -13.16 -3.37 -20.72
N ASP A 27 -14.15 -3.25 -21.60
CA ASP A 27 -15.28 -4.19 -21.66
C ASP A 27 -14.94 -5.49 -22.41
N ASP A 28 -13.91 -5.46 -23.28
CA ASP A 28 -13.39 -6.62 -23.99
C ASP A 28 -11.87 -6.53 -24.14
N VAL A 29 -11.16 -7.30 -23.32
CA VAL A 29 -9.70 -7.33 -23.30
C VAL A 29 -9.09 -8.04 -24.51
N ALA A 30 -9.86 -8.85 -25.26
CA ALA A 30 -9.34 -9.53 -26.44
C ALA A 30 -8.97 -8.55 -27.55
N HIS A 31 -9.58 -7.36 -27.54
CA HIS A 31 -9.36 -6.29 -28.51
C HIS A 31 -8.49 -5.16 -27.95
N ASP A 32 -8.02 -5.24 -26.70
CA ASP A 32 -7.20 -4.20 -26.08
C ASP A 32 -5.71 -4.56 -26.17
N PRO A 33 -4.89 -3.79 -26.92
CA PRO A 33 -3.47 -4.10 -27.11
C PRO A 33 -2.64 -3.98 -25.82
N ARG A 34 -3.17 -3.32 -24.79
CA ARG A 34 -2.51 -3.20 -23.49
C ARG A 34 -2.69 -4.46 -22.65
N PHE A 35 -3.58 -5.39 -23.03
CA PHE A 35 -3.84 -6.59 -22.24
C PHE A 35 -2.71 -7.61 -22.33
N ALA A 36 -2.16 -8.01 -21.18
CA ALA A 36 -1.10 -9.01 -21.09
C ALA A 36 -1.69 -10.44 -21.15
N ALA A 37 -2.13 -10.86 -22.34
CA ALA A 37 -2.82 -12.15 -22.55
C ALA A 37 -2.00 -13.36 -22.09
N ASP A 38 -0.68 -13.37 -22.33
CA ASP A 38 0.21 -14.46 -21.90
C ASP A 38 0.28 -14.58 -20.38
N PHE A 39 0.35 -13.43 -19.69
CA PHE A 39 0.34 -13.43 -18.23
C PHE A 39 -0.98 -14.02 -17.71
N ALA A 40 -2.11 -13.54 -18.24
CA ALA A 40 -3.45 -13.98 -17.86
C ALA A 40 -3.64 -15.48 -18.08
N ARG A 41 -3.27 -16.00 -19.26
CA ARG A 41 -3.27 -17.45 -19.54
C ARG A 41 -2.46 -18.24 -18.51
N GLY A 42 -1.27 -17.75 -18.14
CA GLY A 42 -0.44 -18.35 -17.11
C GLY A 42 -1.05 -18.32 -15.69
N THR A 43 -2.09 -17.52 -15.44
CA THR A 43 -2.83 -17.54 -14.17
C THR A 43 -3.90 -18.63 -14.10
N GLY A 44 -4.26 -19.22 -15.25
CA GLY A 44 -5.40 -20.14 -15.40
C GLY A 44 -6.74 -19.44 -15.64
N TYR A 45 -6.75 -18.11 -15.75
CA TYR A 45 -7.96 -17.31 -15.96
C TYR A 45 -7.70 -16.12 -16.87
N VAL A 46 -8.52 -15.98 -17.90
CA VAL A 46 -8.48 -14.86 -18.85
C VAL A 46 -9.83 -14.14 -18.72
N PRO A 47 -9.86 -12.93 -18.13
CA PRO A 47 -11.09 -12.16 -18.03
C PRO A 47 -11.57 -11.74 -19.43
N GLN A 48 -12.87 -11.54 -19.59
CA GLN A 48 -13.44 -10.83 -20.73
C GLN A 48 -13.32 -9.32 -20.55
N GLY A 49 -13.59 -8.79 -19.35
CA GLY A 49 -13.57 -7.36 -19.06
C GLY A 49 -12.82 -7.03 -17.77
N ILE A 50 -12.25 -5.83 -17.72
CA ILE A 50 -11.46 -5.33 -16.58
C ILE A 50 -11.87 -3.89 -16.27
N MET A 51 -12.14 -3.61 -15.01
CA MET A 51 -12.12 -2.26 -14.47
C MET A 51 -10.96 -2.15 -13.50
N ALA A 52 -10.14 -1.10 -13.61
CA ALA A 52 -8.95 -0.97 -12.79
C ALA A 52 -8.74 0.47 -12.35
N ALA A 53 -8.26 0.65 -11.12
CA ALA A 53 -7.93 1.95 -10.55
C ALA A 53 -6.61 1.89 -9.79
N PRO A 54 -5.82 2.97 -9.79
CA PRO A 54 -4.55 3.01 -9.08
C PRO A 54 -4.77 3.19 -7.58
N LEU A 55 -3.95 2.53 -6.78
CA LEU A 55 -3.85 2.75 -5.33
C LEU A 55 -2.88 3.91 -5.10
N LEU A 56 -3.39 5.14 -5.09
CA LEU A 56 -2.58 6.35 -4.95
C LEU A 56 -2.56 6.86 -3.50
N LEU A 57 -1.37 7.18 -3.03
CA LEU A 57 -1.15 7.88 -1.76
C LEU A 57 -0.11 8.98 -1.98
N GLU A 58 -0.53 10.23 -1.85
CA GLU A 58 0.29 11.40 -2.19
C GLU A 58 0.91 11.24 -3.59
N ASP A 59 2.23 11.37 -3.72
CA ASP A 59 2.93 11.23 -4.99
C ASP A 59 3.26 9.77 -5.35
N ARG A 60 2.92 8.80 -4.51
CA ARG A 60 3.25 7.38 -4.71
C ARG A 60 2.05 6.59 -5.23
N ALA A 61 2.33 5.66 -6.14
CA ALA A 61 1.39 4.63 -6.56
C ALA A 61 1.79 3.30 -5.89
N LEU A 62 0.98 2.83 -4.94
CA LEU A 62 1.22 1.62 -4.15
C LEU A 62 0.90 0.34 -4.95
N GLY A 63 0.02 0.44 -5.95
CA GLY A 63 -0.41 -0.69 -6.76
C GLY A 63 -1.64 -0.37 -7.60
N VAL A 64 -2.33 -1.42 -8.04
CA VAL A 64 -3.56 -1.31 -8.83
C VAL A 64 -4.61 -2.25 -8.27
N LEU A 65 -5.83 -1.74 -8.10
CA LEU A 65 -7.01 -2.50 -7.77
C LEU A 65 -7.78 -2.81 -9.05
N SER A 66 -8.07 -4.09 -9.29
CA SER A 66 -8.78 -4.55 -10.50
C SER A 66 -10.00 -5.37 -10.17
N ILE A 67 -11.11 -5.11 -10.87
CA ILE A 67 -12.31 -5.92 -10.92
C ILE A 67 -12.34 -6.62 -12.28
N LEU A 68 -12.48 -7.95 -12.25
CA LEU A 68 -12.53 -8.80 -13.44
C LEU A 68 -13.98 -9.26 -13.67
N ASP A 69 -14.41 -9.30 -14.93
CA ASP A 69 -15.70 -9.83 -15.36
C ASP A 69 -16.91 -9.36 -14.54
N ARG A 70 -17.01 -8.03 -14.37
CA ARG A 70 -18.19 -7.42 -13.74
C ARG A 70 -19.48 -7.79 -14.51
N PRO A 71 -20.63 -8.00 -13.82
CA PRO A 71 -21.91 -8.20 -14.48
C PRO A 71 -22.25 -7.02 -15.39
N LYS A 72 -22.50 -7.26 -16.68
CA LYS A 72 -22.84 -6.20 -17.65
C LYS A 72 -24.18 -5.56 -17.27
N ARG A 73 -24.14 -4.31 -16.80
CA ARG A 73 -25.32 -3.44 -16.62
C ARG A 73 -25.27 -2.30 -17.63
N ALA A 74 -26.43 -1.94 -18.18
CA ALA A 74 -26.55 -1.13 -19.40
C ALA A 74 -26.08 0.33 -19.31
N SER A 75 -25.78 0.89 -18.12
CA SER A 75 -25.58 2.36 -18.00
C SER A 75 -24.68 2.85 -16.87
N LEU A 76 -23.85 2.01 -16.24
CA LEU A 76 -23.20 2.36 -14.95
C LEU A 76 -21.68 2.57 -14.98
N SER A 77 -21.02 2.65 -16.15
CA SER A 77 -19.55 2.62 -16.16
C SER A 77 -18.88 3.79 -15.43
N LEU A 78 -19.37 5.03 -15.56
CA LEU A 78 -18.76 6.20 -14.91
C LEU A 78 -18.94 6.20 -13.39
N VAL A 79 -20.16 5.94 -12.92
CA VAL A 79 -20.46 5.87 -11.47
C VAL A 79 -19.69 4.72 -10.82
N GLU A 80 -19.61 3.56 -11.48
CA GLU A 80 -18.83 2.42 -10.98
C GLU A 80 -17.32 2.73 -10.97
N LEU A 81 -16.82 3.48 -11.97
CA LEU A 81 -15.42 3.89 -12.04
C LEU A 81 -15.07 4.87 -10.91
N ASP A 82 -15.96 5.84 -10.63
CA ASP A 82 -15.81 6.78 -9.52
C ASP A 82 -15.82 6.05 -8.17
N LEU A 83 -16.74 5.09 -7.98
CA LEU A 83 -16.79 4.26 -6.78
C LEU A 83 -15.53 3.41 -6.63
N LEU A 84 -15.04 2.81 -7.72
CA LEU A 84 -13.79 2.06 -7.69
C LEU A 84 -12.62 2.96 -7.32
N GLY A 85 -12.55 4.17 -7.89
CA GLY A 85 -11.52 5.16 -7.57
C GLY A 85 -11.55 5.56 -6.09
N LEU A 86 -12.72 5.83 -5.54
CA LEU A 86 -12.90 6.12 -4.12
C LEU A 86 -12.44 4.96 -3.23
N PHE A 87 -12.85 3.74 -3.58
CA PHE A 87 -12.46 2.55 -2.83
C PHE A 87 -10.95 2.27 -2.94
N ALA A 88 -10.35 2.47 -4.11
CA ALA A 88 -8.92 2.35 -4.34
C ALA A 88 -8.14 3.36 -3.47
N HIS A 89 -8.61 4.60 -3.37
CA HIS A 89 -8.00 5.60 -2.50
C HIS A 89 -8.04 5.19 -1.01
N GLN A 90 -9.21 4.76 -0.51
CA GLN A 90 -9.32 4.29 0.87
C GLN A 90 -8.45 3.05 1.14
N SER A 91 -8.36 2.14 0.16
CA SER A 91 -7.49 0.97 0.22
C SER A 91 -6.01 1.34 0.29
N ALA A 92 -5.58 2.38 -0.43
CA ALA A 92 -4.21 2.87 -0.40
C ALA A 92 -3.85 3.42 0.99
N VAL A 93 -4.74 4.20 1.61
CA VAL A 93 -4.57 4.69 2.99
C VAL A 93 -4.49 3.53 3.98
N ALA A 94 -5.41 2.57 3.88
CA ALA A 94 -5.43 1.41 4.77
C ALA A 94 -4.15 0.55 4.64
N LEU A 95 -3.65 0.37 3.42
CA LEU A 95 -2.42 -0.38 3.17
C LEU A 95 -1.20 0.30 3.80
N GLU A 96 -1.06 1.62 3.65
CA GLU A 96 0.03 2.37 4.30
C GLU A 96 -0.06 2.28 5.83
N LEU A 97 -1.25 2.42 6.41
CA LEU A 97 -1.44 2.28 7.86
C LEU A 97 -1.05 0.87 8.34
N PHE A 98 -1.42 -0.16 7.59
CA PHE A 98 -1.03 -1.53 7.89
C PHE A 98 0.48 -1.75 7.80
N GLU A 99 1.13 -1.25 6.74
CA GLU A 99 2.58 -1.33 6.59
C GLU A 99 3.33 -0.54 7.67
N ALA A 100 2.84 0.64 8.04
CA ALA A 100 3.38 1.44 9.13
C ALA A 100 3.28 0.69 10.47
N GLY A 101 2.11 0.09 10.77
CA GLY A 101 1.92 -0.74 11.94
C GLY A 101 2.85 -1.95 11.96
N ARG A 102 3.03 -2.64 10.82
CA ARG A 102 3.98 -3.75 10.70
C ARG A 102 5.43 -3.33 10.93
N ARG A 103 5.84 -2.16 10.40
CA ARG A 103 7.20 -1.61 10.63
C ARG A 103 7.42 -1.28 12.11
N ALA A 104 6.43 -0.67 12.76
CA ALA A 104 6.49 -0.39 14.19
C ALA A 104 6.61 -1.69 15.01
N GLN A 105 5.79 -2.69 14.71
CA GLN A 105 5.84 -3.97 15.41
C GLN A 105 7.18 -4.69 15.19
N ALA A 106 7.69 -4.75 13.97
CA ALA A 106 8.98 -5.35 13.68
C ALA A 106 10.15 -4.63 14.39
N ALA A 107 10.05 -3.31 14.57
CA ALA A 107 11.02 -2.55 15.35
C ALA A 107 10.97 -2.91 16.84
N LEU A 108 9.78 -3.16 17.39
CA LEU A 108 9.61 -3.60 18.78
C LEU A 108 10.10 -5.03 19.02
N ASP A 109 9.88 -5.93 18.05
CA ASP A 109 10.20 -7.35 18.15
C ASP A 109 11.67 -7.69 17.80
N GLY A 110 12.43 -6.75 17.25
CA GLY A 110 13.84 -6.96 16.90
C GLY A 110 14.77 -6.98 18.12
N ASP A 111 15.99 -7.53 17.95
CA ASP A 111 17.06 -7.52 18.96
C ASP A 111 18.14 -6.44 18.71
N GLY A 112 17.92 -5.55 17.72
CA GLY A 112 18.86 -4.49 17.36
C GLY A 112 18.76 -3.23 18.25
N GLU A 113 19.72 -2.32 18.13
CA GLU A 113 19.77 -1.06 18.92
C GLU A 113 18.48 -0.22 18.83
N LEU A 114 17.85 -0.21 17.65
CA LEU A 114 16.58 0.49 17.41
C LEU A 114 15.40 -0.12 18.18
N SER A 115 15.44 -1.40 18.55
CA SER A 115 14.37 -2.03 19.31
C SER A 115 14.37 -1.62 20.77
N VAL A 116 15.54 -1.29 21.33
CA VAL A 116 15.64 -0.72 22.69
C VAL A 116 14.92 0.63 22.72
N LEU A 117 15.18 1.49 21.73
CA LEU A 117 14.53 2.79 21.61
C LEU A 117 13.03 2.66 21.34
N ALA A 118 12.63 1.75 20.45
CA ALA A 118 11.21 1.51 20.14
C ALA A 118 10.44 1.00 21.36
N ARG A 119 10.98 0.00 22.09
CA ARG A 119 10.35 -0.52 23.32
C ARG A 119 10.27 0.54 24.40
N LEU A 120 11.30 1.38 24.54
CA LEU A 120 11.29 2.48 25.49
C LEU A 120 10.18 3.48 25.15
N ALA A 121 10.07 3.92 23.89
CA ALA A 121 9.02 4.80 23.43
C ALA A 121 7.61 4.22 23.70
N ALA A 122 7.38 2.95 23.34
CA ALA A 122 6.11 2.27 23.59
C ALA A 122 5.78 2.15 25.10
N THR A 123 6.78 1.90 25.94
CA THR A 123 6.60 1.84 27.40
C THR A 123 6.17 3.20 27.94
N LEU A 124 6.76 4.29 27.45
CA LEU A 124 6.46 5.65 27.90
C LEU A 124 5.05 6.12 27.54
N ASP A 125 4.54 5.73 26.37
CA ASP A 125 3.16 6.03 25.95
C ASP A 125 2.12 5.46 26.91
N GLY A 126 2.41 4.32 27.55
CA GLY A 126 1.56 3.69 28.56
C GLY A 126 1.68 4.26 29.97
N GLN A 127 2.63 5.17 30.24
CA GLN A 127 2.86 5.73 31.59
C GLN A 127 2.10 7.04 31.83
N GLY A 128 1.93 7.39 33.11
CA GLY A 128 1.45 8.69 33.54
C GLY A 128 2.39 9.84 33.16
N ALA A 129 1.85 11.07 33.16
CA ALA A 129 2.57 12.27 32.70
C ALA A 129 3.88 12.53 33.47
N GLU A 130 3.92 12.27 34.79
CA GLU A 130 5.14 12.44 35.59
C GLU A 130 6.26 11.50 35.16
N GLN A 131 5.97 10.20 35.00
CA GLN A 131 6.96 9.22 34.57
C GLN A 131 7.46 9.52 33.16
N ARG A 132 6.59 10.03 32.29
CA ARG A 132 6.94 10.42 30.92
C ARG A 132 7.93 11.59 30.90
N VAL A 133 7.70 12.62 31.72
CA VAL A 133 8.60 13.78 31.85
C VAL A 133 9.96 13.37 32.43
N ALA A 134 9.97 12.54 33.48
CA ALA A 134 11.21 12.06 34.09
C ALA A 134 12.07 11.26 33.11
N ALA A 135 11.44 10.38 32.31
CA ALA A 135 12.15 9.60 31.31
C ALA A 135 12.70 10.43 30.15
N LEU A 136 11.95 11.42 29.66
CA LEU A 136 12.44 12.35 28.63
C LEU A 136 13.63 13.18 29.13
N ALA A 137 13.60 13.62 30.39
CA ALA A 137 14.73 14.31 31.01
C ALA A 137 15.99 13.42 31.08
N LEU A 138 15.82 12.11 31.35
CA LEU A 138 16.91 11.15 31.36
C LEU A 138 17.52 10.95 29.96
N LEU A 139 16.68 10.86 28.92
CA LEU A 139 17.12 10.75 27.53
C LEU A 139 17.92 11.98 27.09
N ALA A 140 17.44 13.18 27.41
CA ALA A 140 18.14 14.43 27.11
C ALA A 140 19.50 14.52 27.82
N ALA A 141 19.58 14.03 29.07
CA ALA A 141 20.85 13.94 29.79
C ALA A 141 21.83 12.97 29.11
N LEU A 142 21.32 11.82 28.63
CA LEU A 142 22.12 10.81 27.93
C LEU A 142 22.69 11.34 26.60
N GLU A 143 21.87 12.07 25.82
CA GLU A 143 22.32 12.80 24.64
C GLU A 143 23.45 13.80 24.97
N GLY A 144 23.30 14.54 26.07
CA GLY A 144 24.32 15.50 26.51
C GLY A 144 25.66 14.86 26.92
N VAL A 145 25.63 13.62 27.41
CA VAL A 145 26.86 12.85 27.75
C VAL A 145 27.51 12.30 26.49
N LEU A 146 26.72 11.71 25.58
CA LEU A 146 27.22 11.12 24.34
C LEU A 146 27.73 12.19 23.35
N GLY A 147 27.04 13.32 23.23
CA GLY A 147 27.40 14.42 22.34
C GLY A 147 28.64 15.22 22.77
N ARG A 148 29.16 15.00 23.99
CA ARG A 148 30.43 15.59 24.46
C ARG A 148 31.66 14.71 24.17
N SER A 149 31.46 13.52 23.61
CA SER A 149 32.52 12.51 23.37
C SER A 149 33.01 12.46 21.91
N VAL A 150 32.68 13.45 21.08
CA VAL A 150 33.22 13.68 19.73
C VAL A 150 33.94 15.03 19.72
#